data_AF-A0A100JQZ5-F1
#
_entry.id   AF-A0A100JQZ5-F1
#
_cell.length_a   1.000
_cell.length_b   1.000
_cell.length_c   1.000
_cell.angle_alpha   90.00
_cell.angle_beta   90.00
_cell.angle_gamma   90.00
#
_symmetry.space_group_name_H-M   'P 1'
#
loop_
_entity.id
_entity.type
_entity.pdbx_description
1 polymer ?
#
loop_
_entity_poly.entity_id
_entity_poly.type
_entity_poly.pdbx_seq_one_letter_code
_entity_poly.pdbx_strand_id
1 'polypeptide(L)'
;MANRTDQPAPQPSPVDVALDVLLNQPSYAAQMLITTARLLEMDSGHPLTGVDLERAIDIAADTILRTLPDVVAEDSIGRMYRALPDRPASVTRGAYAPHLRLAAIALDTVRGEQR
;
A
#
# COMPACT_ATOMS: atom_id res chain seq x y z
N MET A 1 9.84 -51.75 -19.06
CA MET A 1 9.75 -50.77 -17.95
C MET A 1 9.39 -49.42 -18.56
N ALA A 2 8.13 -49.00 -18.43
CA ALA A 2 7.59 -47.84 -19.14
C ALA A 2 7.81 -46.54 -18.34
N ASN A 3 8.30 -45.51 -19.04
CA ASN A 3 8.54 -44.15 -18.56
C ASN A 3 7.30 -43.53 -17.92
N ARG A 4 7.38 -43.21 -16.63
CA ARG A 4 6.40 -42.38 -15.92
C ARG A 4 6.77 -40.92 -16.15
N THR A 5 6.12 -40.32 -17.15
CA THR A 5 5.61 -38.93 -17.17
C THR A 5 6.38 -37.87 -16.38
N ASP A 6 7.34 -37.22 -17.04
CA ASP A 6 7.76 -35.83 -16.78
C ASP A 6 6.68 -34.87 -17.31
N GLN A 7 5.50 -34.86 -16.68
CA GLN A 7 4.48 -33.87 -17.01
C GLN A 7 4.78 -32.60 -16.20
N PRO A 8 5.12 -31.47 -16.84
CA PRO A 8 5.43 -30.25 -16.12
C PRO A 8 4.23 -29.83 -15.28
N ALA A 9 4.50 -29.44 -14.03
CA ALA A 9 3.46 -28.96 -13.12
C ALA A 9 2.66 -27.82 -13.78
N PRO A 10 1.34 -27.80 -13.63
CA PRO A 10 0.52 -26.72 -14.19
C PRO A 10 1.01 -25.39 -13.63
N GLN A 11 1.33 -24.45 -14.52
CA GLN A 11 1.70 -23.10 -14.08
C GLN A 11 0.46 -22.42 -13.47
N PRO A 12 0.61 -21.71 -12.33
CA PRO A 12 -0.50 -21.03 -11.70
C PRO A 12 -1.08 -19.98 -12.67
N SER A 13 -2.40 -19.85 -12.68
CA SER A 13 -3.03 -18.84 -13.53
C SER A 13 -2.69 -17.43 -13.01
N PRO A 14 -2.75 -16.39 -13.86
CA PRO A 14 -2.57 -15.01 -13.41
C PRO A 14 -3.51 -14.61 -12.27
N VAL A 15 -4.70 -15.22 -12.21
CA VAL A 15 -5.68 -15.02 -11.14
C VAL A 15 -5.19 -15.63 -9.83
N ASP A 16 -4.59 -16.83 -9.87
CA ASP A 16 -4.04 -17.48 -8.68
C ASP A 16 -2.86 -16.68 -8.10
N VAL A 17 -2.01 -16.12 -8.97
CA VAL A 17 -0.91 -15.25 -8.54
C VAL A 17 -1.43 -13.93 -7.97
N ALA A 18 -2.44 -13.31 -8.59
CA ALA A 18 -3.05 -12.09 -8.07
C ALA A 18 -3.73 -12.33 -6.71
N LEU A 19 -4.39 -13.49 -6.55
CA LEU A 19 -5.02 -13.89 -5.29
C LEU A 19 -3.97 -14.20 -4.22
N ASP A 20 -2.86 -14.84 -4.55
CA ASP A 20 -1.76 -15.12 -3.63
C ASP A 20 -1.06 -13.82 -3.16
N VAL A 21 -0.80 -12.90 -4.10
CA VAL A 21 -0.29 -11.56 -3.79
C VAL A 21 -1.26 -10.82 -2.88
N LEU A 22 -2.55 -10.86 -3.20
CA LEU A 22 -3.58 -10.34 -2.32
C LEU A 22 -3.45 -10.99 -0.95
N LEU A 23 -3.47 -12.30 -0.81
CA LEU A 23 -3.57 -12.97 0.49
C LEU A 23 -2.30 -12.92 1.35
N ASN A 24 -1.12 -12.84 0.73
CA ASN A 24 0.16 -13.07 1.41
C ASN A 24 1.16 -11.91 1.36
N GLN A 25 0.97 -10.90 0.50
CA GLN A 25 1.88 -9.73 0.48
C GLN A 25 1.42 -8.61 1.42
N PRO A 26 2.37 -7.81 1.94
CA PRO A 26 2.07 -6.60 2.71
C PRO A 26 1.14 -5.69 1.92
N SER A 27 0.11 -5.15 2.57
CA SER A 27 -0.92 -4.35 1.93
C SER A 27 -0.31 -3.20 1.12
N TYR A 28 -0.54 -3.14 -0.19
CA TYR A 28 -0.06 -2.02 -1.03
C TYR A 28 -0.56 -0.67 -0.50
N ALA A 29 -1.78 -0.62 0.05
CA ALA A 29 -2.31 0.56 0.72
C ALA A 29 -1.46 0.95 1.96
N ALA A 30 -1.03 -0.01 2.78
CA ALA A 30 -0.14 0.24 3.91
C ALA A 30 1.25 0.72 3.44
N GLN A 31 1.79 0.11 2.38
CA GLN A 31 3.06 0.53 1.78
C GLN A 31 2.99 1.98 1.26
N MET A 32 1.86 2.39 0.67
CA MET A 32 1.64 3.76 0.24
C MET A 32 1.65 4.74 1.41
N LEU A 33 0.94 4.42 2.51
CA LEU A 33 0.94 5.25 3.71
C LEU A 33 2.35 5.39 4.31
N ILE A 34 3.12 4.31 4.35
CA ILE A 34 4.51 4.33 4.84
C ILE A 34 5.41 5.18 3.93
N THR A 35 5.26 5.04 2.61
CA THR A 35 6.06 5.80 1.64
C THR A 35 5.71 7.28 1.68
N THR A 36 4.42 7.60 1.78
CA THR A 36 3.93 8.98 2.00
C THR A 36 4.52 9.57 3.27
N ALA A 37 4.51 8.83 4.39
CA ALA A 37 5.11 9.27 5.65
C ALA A 37 6.61 9.60 5.50
N ARG A 38 7.37 8.77 4.79
CA ARG A 38 8.80 9.01 4.52
C ARG A 38 9.03 10.27 3.69
N LEU A 39 8.21 10.50 2.66
CA LEU A 39 8.29 11.72 1.84
C LEU A 39 8.05 12.98 2.68
N LEU A 40 7.06 12.94 3.57
CA LEU A 40 6.76 14.07 4.48
C LEU A 40 7.90 14.37 5.47
N GLU A 41 8.63 13.35 5.90
CA GLU A 41 9.74 13.52 6.86
C GLU A 41 10.97 14.19 6.27
N MET A 42 11.17 14.10 4.94
CA MET A 42 12.30 14.77 4.27
C MET A 42 12.30 16.29 4.54
N ASP A 43 11.12 16.87 4.74
CA ASP A 43 10.91 18.29 5.03
C ASP A 43 10.07 18.48 6.32
N SER A 44 10.37 17.70 7.35
CA SER A 44 9.54 17.56 8.57
C SER A 44 9.08 18.86 9.25
N GLY A 45 9.88 19.93 9.19
CA GLY A 45 9.58 21.23 9.82
C GLY A 45 8.57 22.11 9.06
N HIS A 46 8.22 21.76 7.82
CA HIS A 46 7.31 22.57 7.01
C HIS A 46 5.84 22.32 7.40
N PRO A 47 4.96 23.34 7.28
CA PRO A 47 3.52 23.15 7.37
C PRO A 47 3.03 22.13 6.34
N LEU A 48 2.08 21.29 6.73
CA LEU A 48 1.45 20.33 5.81
C LEU A 48 0.23 20.96 5.13
N THR A 49 0.38 21.31 3.85
CA THR A 49 -0.75 21.75 3.02
C THR A 49 -1.49 20.57 2.41
N GLY A 50 -2.68 20.81 1.82
CA GLY A 50 -3.46 19.74 1.17
C GLY A 50 -2.73 19.24 -0.07
N VAL A 51 -2.19 20.20 -0.83
CA VAL A 51 -1.40 19.95 -2.03
C VAL A 51 -0.14 19.13 -1.73
N ASP A 52 0.53 19.38 -0.60
CA ASP A 52 1.71 18.60 -0.21
C ASP A 52 1.37 17.13 0.08
N LEU A 53 0.24 16.89 0.76
CA LEU A 53 -0.22 15.54 1.08
C LEU A 53 -0.61 14.79 -0.20
N GLU A 54 -1.43 15.40 -1.05
CA GLU A 54 -1.84 14.83 -2.34
C GLU A 54 -0.62 14.50 -3.20
N ARG A 55 0.34 15.43 -3.34
CA ARG A 55 1.56 15.19 -4.10
C ARG A 55 2.41 14.04 -3.54
N ALA A 56 2.51 13.92 -2.21
CA ALA A 56 3.24 12.82 -1.59
C ALA A 56 2.53 11.48 -1.85
N ILE A 57 1.19 11.46 -1.83
CA ILE A 57 0.38 10.30 -2.18
C ILE A 57 0.59 9.92 -3.65
N ASP A 58 0.55 10.87 -4.57
CA ASP A 58 0.77 10.63 -6.01
C ASP A 58 2.15 10.01 -6.27
N ILE A 59 3.20 10.53 -5.63
CA ILE A 59 4.55 9.98 -5.74
C ILE A 59 4.59 8.55 -5.17
N ALA A 60 3.95 8.30 -4.03
CA ALA A 60 3.88 6.97 -3.45
C ALA A 60 3.10 5.99 -4.35
N ALA A 61 2.00 6.44 -4.96
CA ALA A 61 1.19 5.67 -5.88
C ALA A 61 1.99 5.28 -7.13
N ASP A 62 2.67 6.24 -7.78
CA ASP A 62 3.51 5.94 -8.94
C ASP A 62 4.67 4.99 -8.56
N THR A 63 5.27 5.18 -7.38
CA THR A 63 6.38 4.34 -6.92
C THR A 63 5.97 2.89 -6.70
N ILE A 64 4.77 2.65 -6.14
CA ILE A 64 4.35 1.32 -5.66
C ILE A 64 3.45 0.62 -6.68
N LEU A 65 2.54 1.36 -7.31
CA LEU A 65 1.42 0.78 -8.06
C LEU A 65 1.65 0.74 -9.57
N ARG A 66 2.64 1.47 -10.11
CA ARG A 66 2.81 1.66 -11.57
C ARG A 66 2.93 0.36 -12.36
N THR A 67 3.43 -0.72 -11.75
CA THR A 67 3.59 -2.02 -12.43
C THR A 67 2.51 -3.03 -12.07
N LEU A 68 1.52 -2.64 -11.27
CA LEU A 68 0.43 -3.51 -10.84
C LEU A 68 -0.73 -3.47 -11.85
N PRO A 69 -1.57 -4.52 -11.90
CA PRO A 69 -2.83 -4.46 -12.63
C PRO A 69 -3.75 -3.36 -12.10
N ASP A 70 -4.47 -2.68 -12.99
CA ASP A 70 -5.34 -1.53 -12.65
C ASP A 70 -6.30 -1.82 -11.49
N VAL A 71 -6.94 -2.99 -11.49
CA VAL A 71 -7.89 -3.39 -10.43
C VAL A 71 -7.22 -3.44 -9.05
N VAL A 72 -5.96 -3.88 -8.99
CA VAL A 72 -5.19 -3.93 -7.73
C VAL A 72 -4.78 -2.52 -7.31
N ALA A 73 -4.39 -1.68 -8.27
CA ALA A 73 -4.04 -0.28 -8.00
C ALA A 73 -5.25 0.51 -7.46
N GLU A 74 -6.41 0.39 -8.10
CA GLU A 74 -7.65 1.05 -7.69
C GLU A 74 -8.12 0.62 -6.29
N ASP A 75 -8.14 -0.69 -5.99
CA ASP A 75 -8.48 -1.19 -4.64
C ASP A 75 -7.49 -0.66 -3.59
N SER A 76 -6.19 -0.67 -3.90
CA SER A 76 -5.14 -0.19 -3.01
C SER A 76 -5.28 1.31 -2.71
N ILE A 77 -5.53 2.12 -3.73
CA ILE A 77 -5.79 3.56 -3.59
C ILE A 77 -7.04 3.78 -2.73
N GLY A 78 -8.14 3.08 -3.02
CA GLY A 78 -9.39 3.20 -2.28
C GLY A 78 -9.24 2.85 -0.79
N ARG A 79 -8.50 1.79 -0.47
CA ARG A 79 -8.20 1.41 0.92
C ARG A 79 -7.30 2.42 1.62
N MET A 80 -6.28 2.93 0.93
CA MET A 80 -5.39 3.95 1.46
C MET A 80 -6.17 5.22 1.83
N TYR A 81 -7.00 5.75 0.93
CA TYR A 81 -7.81 6.94 1.21
C TYR A 81 -8.78 6.75 2.37
N ARG A 82 -9.42 5.58 2.49
CA ARG A 82 -10.30 5.26 3.64
C ARG A 82 -9.54 5.16 4.97
N ALA A 83 -8.26 4.83 4.92
CA ALA A 83 -7.40 4.73 6.10
C ALA A 83 -6.66 6.05 6.42
N LEU A 84 -6.79 7.09 5.59
CA LEU A 84 -6.14 8.36 5.87
C LEU A 84 -6.65 8.94 7.20
N PRO A 85 -5.75 9.32 8.12
CA PRO A 85 -6.16 10.00 9.33
C PRO A 85 -6.70 11.40 9.00
N ASP A 86 -7.52 11.94 9.89
CA ASP A 86 -7.94 13.34 9.79
C ASP A 86 -6.72 14.26 9.91
N ARG A 87 -6.71 15.32 9.09
CA ARG A 87 -5.62 16.30 9.09
C ARG A 87 -5.98 17.52 9.92
N PRO A 88 -5.25 17.81 11.03
CA PRO A 88 -5.44 19.04 11.79
C PRO A 88 -5.09 20.28 10.95
N ALA A 89 -5.77 21.40 11.18
CA ALA A 89 -5.61 22.63 10.40
C ALA A 89 -4.18 23.21 10.43
N SER A 90 -3.43 22.97 11.50
CA SER A 90 -2.08 23.48 11.70
C SER A 90 -1.13 22.37 12.17
N VAL A 91 -0.81 21.45 11.27
CA VAL A 91 0.14 20.35 11.52
C VAL A 91 1.36 20.48 10.60
N THR A 92 2.53 20.09 11.08
CA THR A 92 3.73 19.98 10.24
C THR A 92 3.78 18.63 9.55
N ARG A 93 4.55 18.53 8.46
CA ARG A 93 4.74 17.28 7.72
C ARG A 93 5.27 16.16 8.62
N GLY A 94 6.27 16.47 9.45
CA GLY A 94 6.87 15.51 10.39
C GLY A 94 5.93 15.10 11.53
N ALA A 95 5.08 16.00 12.01
CA ALA A 95 4.08 15.67 13.03
C ALA A 95 2.95 14.79 12.48
N TYR A 96 2.64 14.88 11.19
CA TYR A 96 1.61 14.07 10.55
C TYR A 96 2.09 12.67 10.17
N ALA A 97 3.37 12.50 9.81
CA ALA A 97 3.94 11.22 9.36
C ALA A 97 3.73 10.03 10.33
N PRO A 98 3.84 10.16 11.66
CA PRO A 98 3.50 9.08 12.60
C PRO A 98 2.05 8.59 12.47
N HIS A 99 1.09 9.49 12.22
CA HIS A 99 -0.31 9.10 12.06
C HIS A 99 -0.53 8.23 10.83
N LEU A 100 0.17 8.52 9.72
CA LEU A 100 0.15 7.68 8.53
C LEU A 100 0.71 6.27 8.79
N ARG A 101 1.75 6.15 9.62
CA ARG A 101 2.29 4.84 10.02
C ARG A 101 1.32 4.04 10.88
N LEU A 102 0.65 4.70 11.83
CA LEU A 102 -0.37 4.05 12.65
C LEU A 102 -1.53 3.55 11.79
N ALA A 103 -1.96 4.33 10.81
CA ALA A 103 -2.96 3.91 9.83
C ALA A 103 -2.49 2.70 8.99
N ALA A 104 -1.22 2.67 8.58
CA ALA A 104 -0.64 1.53 7.87
C ALA A 104 -0.66 0.24 8.71
N ILE A 105 -0.29 0.33 9.99
CA ILE A 105 -0.34 -0.81 10.92
C ILE A 105 -1.77 -1.31 11.10
N ALA A 106 -2.74 -0.40 11.24
CA ALA A 106 -4.15 -0.77 11.37
C ALA A 106 -4.66 -1.53 10.13
N LEU A 107 -4.26 -1.12 8.93
CA LEU A 107 -4.60 -1.82 7.69
C LEU A 107 -4.07 -3.26 7.64
N ASP A 108 -2.86 -3.49 8.14
CA ASP A 108 -2.27 -4.83 8.16
C ASP A 108 -2.85 -5.71 9.28
N THR A 109 -3.24 -5.11 10.42
CA THR A 109 -3.72 -5.85 11.60
C THR A 109 -5.13 -6.40 11.39
N VAL A 110 -6.04 -5.66 10.74
CA VAL A 110 -7.42 -6.11 10.44
C VAL A 110 -7.44 -7.41 9.61
N ARG A 111 -6.34 -7.73 8.92
CA ARG A 111 -6.21 -8.96 8.12
C ARG A 111 -5.90 -10.20 8.94
N GLY A 112 -5.31 -10.05 10.12
CA GLY A 112 -4.95 -11.15 11.01
C GLY A 112 -6.15 -11.75 11.75
N GLU A 113 -7.19 -10.95 12.00
CA GLU A 113 -8.36 -11.36 12.79
C GLU A 113 -9.43 -12.11 11.98
N GLN A 114 -9.29 -12.19 10.65
CA GLN A 114 -10.22 -12.93 9.77
C GLN A 114 -9.73 -14.34 9.38
N ARG A 115 -8.69 -14.85 10.04
CA ARG A 115 -8.21 -16.24 9.89
C ARG A 115 -8.63 -17.09 11.09
#